data_AF-A0A8J8IUR8-F1
#
_entry.id   AF-A0A8J8IUR8-F1
#
_cell.length_a   1.000
_cell.length_b   1.000
_cell.length_c   1.000
_cell.angle_alpha   90.00
_cell.angle_beta   90.00
_cell.angle_gamma   90.00
#
_symmetry.space_group_name_H-M   'P 1'
#
loop_
_entity.id
_entity.type
_entity.pdbx_description
1 polymer ?
#
loop_
_entity_poly.entity_id
_entity_poly.type
_entity_poly.pdbx_seq_one_letter_code
_entity_poly.pdbx_strand_id
1 'polypeptide(L)'
;WHIDYLLREAELLKAYLIPSEKRLEEKLSLEIAKYGEPVEGFGAGDVRVSTNLYRFEKEPDSVLIEILERLGLEWKRVKSREEIIEFGERK
;
A
#
# COMPACT_ATOMS: atom_id res chain seq x y z
N TRP A 1 7.08 0.67 3.39
CA TRP A 1 6.41 -0.23 4.36
C TRP A 1 7.05 -1.61 4.40
N HIS A 2 7.45 -2.09 5.59
CA HIS A 2 7.82 -3.50 5.80
C HIS A 2 6.61 -4.26 6.31
N ILE A 3 6.02 -5.11 5.47
CA ILE A 3 4.83 -5.92 5.82
C ILE A 3 5.19 -7.39 6.07
N ASP A 4 6.48 -7.75 6.03
CA ASP A 4 6.95 -9.13 6.14
C ASP A 4 6.48 -9.84 7.42
N TYR A 5 6.35 -9.11 8.52
CA TYR A 5 5.79 -9.64 9.77
C TYR A 5 4.31 -10.03 9.62
N LEU A 6 3.51 -9.23 8.91
CA LEU A 6 2.09 -9.51 8.68
C LEU A 6 1.91 -10.74 7.80
N LEU A 7 2.80 -10.95 6.82
CA LEU A 7 2.74 -12.10 5.93
C LEU A 7 2.97 -13.45 6.62
N ARG A 8 3.33 -13.47 7.91
CA ARG A 8 3.36 -14.70 8.72
C ARG A 8 1.96 -15.16 9.15
N GLU A 9 1.05 -14.21 9.32
CA GLU A 9 -0.29 -14.42 9.87
C GLU A 9 -1.40 -14.07 8.85
N ALA A 10 -1.03 -13.54 7.68
CA ALA A 10 -1.95 -13.04 6.67
C ALA A 10 -1.51 -13.44 5.26
N GLU A 11 -2.50 -13.58 4.38
CA GLU A 11 -2.29 -13.88 2.96
C GLU A 11 -2.21 -12.59 2.14
N LEU A 12 -1.20 -12.51 1.27
CA LEU A 12 -1.11 -11.44 0.28
C LEU A 12 -2.12 -11.70 -0.84
N LEU A 13 -3.21 -10.94 -0.86
CA LEU A 13 -4.18 -11.03 -1.95
C LEU A 13 -3.69 -10.29 -3.20
N LYS A 14 -3.20 -9.06 -3.02
CA LYS A 14 -2.86 -8.11 -4.09
C LYS A 14 -1.82 -7.11 -3.61
N ALA A 15 -0.98 -6.62 -4.51
CA ALA A 15 -0.22 -5.40 -4.29
C ALA A 15 -0.27 -4.49 -5.53
N TYR A 16 -0.15 -3.19 -5.29
CA TYR A 16 -0.07 -2.15 -6.31
C TYR A 16 1.33 -1.57 -6.27
N LEU A 17 2.16 -1.92 -7.25
CA LEU A 17 3.52 -1.43 -7.40
C LEU A 17 3.50 -0.10 -8.13
N ILE A 18 4.00 0.96 -7.48
CA ILE A 18 4.01 2.32 -8.01
C ILE A 18 5.47 2.72 -8.24
N PRO A 19 6.00 2.65 -9.48
CA PRO A 19 7.34 3.14 -9.77
C PRO A 19 7.39 4.65 -9.57
N SER A 20 8.22 5.12 -8.64
CA SER A 20 8.44 6.54 -8.43
C SER A 20 9.79 6.83 -7.81
N GLU A 21 10.39 7.95 -8.20
CA GLU A 21 11.55 8.55 -7.53
C GLU A 21 11.14 9.52 -6.41
N LYS A 22 9.83 9.82 -6.31
CA LYS A 22 9.28 10.73 -5.30
C LYS A 22 8.90 9.94 -4.05
N ARG A 23 9.02 10.58 -2.88
CA ARG A 23 8.47 10.05 -1.63
C ARG A 23 6.94 10.18 -1.65
N LEU A 24 6.25 9.10 -1.99
CA LEU A 24 4.78 9.06 -2.10
C LEU A 24 4.08 8.41 -0.90
N GLU A 25 4.83 7.73 -0.02
CA GLU A 25 4.28 6.89 1.04
C GLU A 25 3.27 7.64 1.94
N GLU A 26 3.67 8.80 2.47
CA GLU A 26 2.82 9.60 3.36
C GLU A 26 1.57 10.14 2.64
N LYS A 27 1.73 10.57 1.38
CA LYS A 27 0.61 11.05 0.57
C LYS A 27 -0.40 9.93 0.33
N LEU A 28 0.06 8.74 -0.04
CA LEU A 28 -0.81 7.58 -0.24
C LEU A 28 -1.51 7.18 1.05
N SER A 29 -0.77 7.14 2.16
CA SER A 29 -1.34 6.84 3.49
C SER A 29 -2.46 7.80 3.86
N LEU A 30 -2.25 9.12 3.70
CA LEU A 30 -3.27 10.15 3.96
C LEU A 30 -4.50 10.03 3.04
N GLU A 31 -4.33 9.66 1.77
CA GLU A 31 -5.46 9.45 0.88
C GLU A 31 -6.26 8.19 1.24
N ILE A 32 -5.58 7.11 1.62
CA ILE A 32 -6.19 5.83 2.04
C ILE A 32 -6.91 5.98 3.38
N ALA A 33 -6.36 6.77 4.31
CA ALA A 33 -6.95 7.05 5.63
C ALA A 33 -8.35 7.66 5.58
N LYS A 34 -8.74 8.28 4.45
CA LYS A 34 -10.08 8.85 4.26
C LYS A 34 -11.17 7.79 4.10
N TYR A 35 -10.79 6.54 3.80
CA TYR A 35 -11.71 5.47 3.43
C TYR A 35 -11.61 4.23 4.33
N GLY A 36 -10.43 3.98 4.92
CA GLY A 36 -10.20 2.84 5.80
C GLY A 36 -10.06 3.26 7.26
N GLU A 37 -10.36 2.33 8.17
CA GLU A 37 -10.17 2.55 9.60
C GLU A 37 -8.69 2.36 9.97
N PRO A 38 -8.03 3.32 10.63
CA PRO A 38 -6.63 3.20 11.02
C PRO A 38 -6.45 2.09 12.06
N VAL A 39 -5.44 1.25 11.87
CA VAL A 39 -4.99 0.25 12.85
C VAL A 39 -3.79 0.83 13.61
N GLU A 40 -4.03 1.26 14.84
CA GLU A 40 -3.01 1.87 15.69
C GLU A 40 -1.88 0.88 16.05
N GLY A 41 -0.68 1.42 16.32
CA GLY A 41 0.50 0.64 16.67
C GLY A 41 1.28 0.07 15.47
N PHE A 42 0.90 0.41 14.23
CA PHE A 42 1.57 -0.05 13.01
C PHE A 42 2.26 1.08 12.22
N GLY A 43 3.59 1.04 12.19
CA GLY A 43 4.39 1.67 11.12
C GLY A 43 4.26 3.19 10.97
N ALA A 44 4.60 3.97 12.01
CA ALA A 44 4.55 5.44 12.00
C ALA A 44 5.81 6.13 12.57
N GLY A 45 6.96 5.45 12.59
CA GLY A 45 8.18 6.00 13.21
C GLY A 45 8.73 7.26 12.52
N ASP A 46 8.61 7.33 11.19
CA ASP A 46 9.29 8.35 10.36
C ASP A 46 8.34 9.21 9.50
N VAL A 47 7.04 9.17 9.77
CA VAL A 47 5.98 9.82 8.98
C VAL A 47 4.96 10.51 9.89
N ARG A 48 4.25 11.55 9.41
CA ARG A 48 3.30 12.31 10.25
C ARG A 48 1.94 11.61 10.42
N VAL A 49 1.75 10.44 9.82
CA VAL A 49 0.54 9.62 9.95
C VAL A 49 0.64 8.73 11.19
N SER A 50 -0.46 8.51 11.92
CA SER A 50 -0.46 7.66 13.12
C SER A 50 -0.30 6.17 12.79
N THR A 51 -0.59 5.77 11.56
CA THR A 51 -0.42 4.40 11.05
C THR A 51 -0.27 4.38 9.53
N ASN A 52 0.23 3.27 9.01
CA ASN A 52 0.22 2.93 7.58
C ASN A 52 -0.62 1.68 7.26
N LEU A 53 -1.37 1.18 8.25
CA LEU A 53 -2.25 0.03 8.10
C LEU A 53 -3.70 0.45 8.33
N TYR A 54 -4.56 0.11 7.36
CA TYR A 54 -5.97 0.48 7.38
C TYR A 54 -6.85 -0.75 7.15
N ARG A 55 -7.91 -0.88 7.95
CA ARG A 55 -8.93 -1.93 7.83
C ARG A 55 -10.07 -1.45 6.94
N PHE A 56 -10.54 -2.34 6.07
CA PHE A 56 -11.72 -2.12 5.25
C PHE A 56 -12.74 -3.24 5.50
N GLU A 57 -14.02 -2.88 5.60
CA GLU A 57 -15.10 -3.88 5.72
C GLU A 57 -15.38 -4.59 4.38
N LYS A 58 -15.11 -3.91 3.27
CA LYS A 58 -15.31 -4.39 1.91
C LYS A 58 -13.99 -4.36 1.14
N GLU A 59 -13.92 -5.10 0.05
CA GLU A 59 -12.74 -5.11 -0.81
C GLU A 59 -12.41 -3.69 -1.33
N PRO A 60 -11.21 -3.16 -1.06
CA PRO A 60 -10.90 -1.75 -1.31
C PRO A 60 -10.41 -1.45 -2.73
N ASP A 61 -10.39 -2.43 -3.64
CA ASP A 61 -9.77 -2.31 -4.97
C ASP A 61 -10.24 -1.07 -5.75
N SER A 62 -11.54 -0.80 -5.79
CA SER A 62 -12.09 0.37 -6.52
C SER A 62 -11.61 1.69 -5.94
N VAL A 63 -11.60 1.80 -4.61
CA VAL A 63 -11.12 2.99 -3.90
C VAL A 63 -9.63 3.20 -4.13
N LEU A 64 -8.84 2.12 -4.05
CA LEU A 64 -7.39 2.19 -4.30
C LEU A 64 -7.10 2.64 -5.73
N ILE A 65 -7.81 2.07 -6.73
CA ILE A 65 -7.66 2.47 -8.14
C ILE A 65 -8.03 3.94 -8.34
N GLU A 66 -9.16 4.40 -7.78
CA GLU A 66 -9.59 5.79 -7.87
C GLU A 66 -8.54 6.76 -7.29
N ILE A 67 -7.94 6.41 -6.14
CA ILE A 67 -6.86 7.20 -5.54
C ILE A 67 -5.66 7.27 -6.49
N LEU A 68 -5.23 6.14 -7.06
CA LEU A 68 -4.08 6.10 -7.96
C LEU A 68 -4.31 6.90 -9.24
N GLU A 69 -5.50 6.76 -9.84
CA GLU A 69 -5.95 7.53 -11.01
C GLU A 69 -5.99 9.03 -10.71
N ARG A 70 -6.62 9.42 -9.59
CA ARG A 70 -6.71 10.81 -9.15
C ARG A 70 -5.35 11.44 -8.90
N LEU A 71 -4.39 10.65 -8.42
CA LEU A 71 -3.02 11.10 -8.19
C LEU A 71 -2.15 11.10 -9.46
N GLY A 72 -2.67 10.59 -10.59
CA GLY A 72 -1.94 10.51 -11.85
C GLY A 72 -0.68 9.64 -11.75
N LEU A 73 -0.74 8.59 -10.93
CA LEU A 73 0.39 7.69 -10.74
C LEU A 73 0.40 6.63 -11.85
N GLU A 74 1.54 6.00 -12.09
CA GLU A 74 1.56 4.74 -12.84
C GLU A 74 1.62 3.60 -11.83
N TRP A 75 0.93 2.49 -12.11
CA TRP A 75 0.97 1.34 -11.22
C TRP A 75 0.81 0.02 -11.97
N LYS A 76 1.38 -1.04 -11.39
CA LYS A 76 1.19 -2.42 -11.81
C LYS A 76 0.59 -3.21 -10.66
N ARG A 77 -0.51 -3.91 -10.93
CA ARG A 77 -1.08 -4.87 -9.97
C ARG A 77 -0.31 -6.19 -10.06
N VAL A 78 0.04 -6.73 -8.90
CA VAL A 78 0.68 -8.04 -8.75
C VAL A 78 -0.10 -8.87 -7.74
N LYS A 79 -0.04 -10.19 -7.92
CA LYS A 79 -0.85 -11.15 -7.17
C LYS A 79 -0.03 -12.17 -6.40
N SER A 80 1.30 -12.15 -6.51
CA SER A 80 2.17 -13.05 -5.76
C SER A 80 3.45 -12.38 -5.31
N ARG A 81 4.10 -12.99 -4.31
CA ARG A 81 5.40 -12.54 -3.81
C ARG A 81 6.49 -12.68 -4.88
N GLU A 82 6.39 -13.72 -5.70
CA GLU A 82 7.29 -13.99 -6.81
C GLU A 82 7.21 -12.88 -7.87
N GLU A 83 6.00 -12.43 -8.21
CA GLU A 83 5.80 -11.30 -9.13
C GLU A 83 6.36 -9.97 -8.59
N ILE A 84 6.36 -9.79 -7.27
CA ILE A 84 6.96 -8.62 -6.60
C ILE A 84 8.49 -8.67 -6.69
N ILE A 85 9.10 -9.82 -6.38
CA ILE A 85 10.56 -10.00 -6.40
C ILE A 85 11.10 -9.83 -7.81
N GLU A 86 10.50 -10.48 -8.81
CA GLU A 86 10.93 -10.40 -10.21
C GLU A 86 10.87 -8.96 -10.76
N PHE A 87 9.96 -8.14 -10.26
CA PHE A 87 9.86 -6.74 -10.66
C PHE A 87 10.87 -5.84 -9.94
N GLY A 88 11.13 -6.09 -8.66
CA GLY A 88 12.12 -5.34 -7.87
C GLY A 88 13.56 -5.51 -8.36
N GLU A 89 13.89 -6.69 -8.92
CA GLU A 89 15.23 -7.04 -9.42
C GLU A 89 15.53 -6.49 -10.83
N ARG A 90 14.54 -5.95 -11.55
CA ARG A 90 14.74 -5.32 -12.88
C ARG A 90 15.23 -3.87 -12.82
N LYS A 91 15.69 -3.39 -11.66
CA LYS A 91 16.24 -2.04 -11.46
C LYS A 91 17.76 -2.02 -11.52
#